data_AF-A0A1V4S8B8-F1
#
_entry.id   AF-A0A1V4S8B8-F1
#
_cell.length_a   1.000
_cell.length_b   1.000
_cell.length_c   1.000
_cell.angle_alpha   90.00
_cell.angle_beta   90.00
_cell.angle_gamma   90.00
#
_symmetry.space_group_name_H-M   'P 1'
#
loop_
_entity.id
_entity.type
_entity.pdbx_description
1 polymer ?
#
loop_
_entity_poly.entity_id
_entity_poly.type
_entity_poly.pdbx_seq_one_letter_code
_entity_poly.pdbx_strand_id
1 'polypeptide(L)'
;MDDIRGKKPPENMPHPDKDSLLLKKTLTAFLCSPAYADEALTVSNPTIRALKKQMKNRYLHMKPFYLQGYLKEGDDGYVRETKSKGLGLKQRRDLKNLVSAENKDRKQLYQEIARALKIDPSQIGRIGKIFAKEWQRPVR
;
A
#
# COMPACT_ATOMS: atom_id res chain seq x y z
N MET A 1 -3.60 -3.35 -3.51
CA MET A 1 -4.35 -2.29 -2.78
C MET A 1 -4.85 -2.82 -1.45
N ASP A 2 -5.19 -4.10 -1.42
CA ASP A 2 -5.42 -4.88 -0.19
C ASP A 2 -4.32 -4.72 0.87
N ASP A 3 -3.05 -4.61 0.47
CA ASP A 3 -1.93 -4.37 1.41
C ASP A 3 -2.03 -3.05 2.20
N ILE A 4 -2.68 -2.03 1.62
CA ILE A 4 -2.81 -0.68 2.18
C ILE A 4 -4.04 -0.57 3.09
N ARG A 5 -5.14 -1.22 2.73
CA ARG A 5 -6.41 -1.09 3.45
C ARG A 5 -6.81 -2.29 4.30
N GLY A 6 -6.10 -3.40 4.15
CA GLY A 6 -6.32 -4.65 4.88
C GLY A 6 -7.16 -5.65 4.11
N LYS A 7 -6.49 -6.50 3.32
CA LYS A 7 -6.61 -7.96 3.48
C LYS A 7 -5.20 -8.47 3.69
N LYS A 8 -4.98 -9.25 4.76
CA LYS A 8 -3.74 -10.01 4.90
C LYS A 8 -3.67 -10.98 3.70
N PRO A 9 -2.56 -11.06 2.94
CA PRO A 9 -2.25 -12.29 2.22
C PRO A 9 -2.19 -13.43 3.25
N PRO A 10 -2.53 -14.69 2.91
CA PRO A 10 -2.25 -15.80 3.82
C PRO A 10 -0.76 -15.78 4.15
N GLU A 11 -0.48 -15.58 5.42
CA GLU A 11 0.84 -15.71 6.03
C GLU A 11 1.18 -17.20 6.00
N ASN A 12 1.66 -17.68 4.85
CA ASN A 12 2.38 -18.95 4.78
C ASN A 12 3.74 -18.76 5.47
N MET A 13 3.70 -18.63 6.80
CA MET A 13 4.81 -19.04 7.64
C MET A 13 4.78 -20.57 7.68
N PRO A 14 5.86 -21.27 7.32
CA PRO A 14 5.98 -22.66 7.70
C PRO A 14 6.09 -22.72 9.22
N HIS A 15 5.10 -23.33 9.86
CA HIS A 15 5.15 -23.79 11.24
C HIS A 15 6.08 -25.00 11.30
N PRO A 16 7.15 -25.02 12.11
CA PRO A 16 7.79 -26.26 12.49
C PRO A 16 7.26 -26.68 13.85
N ASP A 17 6.11 -27.34 13.89
CA ASP A 17 5.84 -28.31 14.94
C ASP A 17 6.58 -29.58 14.56
N LYS A 18 7.52 -30.05 15.39
CA LYS A 18 7.74 -31.47 15.71
C LYS A 18 8.43 -31.64 17.07
N ASP A 19 7.64 -32.22 17.96
CA ASP A 19 7.99 -33.21 18.98
C ASP A 19 9.44 -33.66 19.12
N SER A 20 9.85 -33.79 20.38
CA SER A 20 10.91 -34.66 20.88
C SER A 20 11.04 -35.97 20.09
N LEU A 21 12.22 -36.24 19.52
CA LEU A 21 12.92 -37.53 19.68
C LEU A 21 14.35 -37.44 19.12
N LEU A 22 15.32 -37.72 20.00
CA LEU A 22 16.52 -38.54 19.77
C LEU A 22 17.31 -38.40 18.43
N LEU A 23 18.58 -37.98 18.60
CA LEU A 23 19.79 -38.73 18.21
C LEU A 23 20.59 -38.31 16.94
N LYS A 24 21.89 -38.05 17.20
CA LYS A 24 23.12 -38.23 16.38
C LYS A 24 23.55 -37.19 15.31
N LYS A 25 24.70 -36.56 15.62
CA LYS A 25 25.92 -36.30 14.80
C LYS A 25 25.78 -36.33 13.26
N THR A 26 26.21 -35.25 12.60
CA THR A 26 27.26 -35.24 11.54
C THR A 26 27.56 -33.82 11.03
N LEU A 27 28.82 -33.59 10.63
CA LEU A 27 29.38 -32.34 10.08
C LEU A 27 28.72 -31.92 8.76
N THR A 28 28.52 -30.61 8.52
CA THR A 28 28.60 -30.08 7.14
C THR A 28 28.83 -28.56 7.04
N ALA A 29 29.85 -28.22 6.24
CA ALA A 29 29.93 -27.17 5.21
C ALA A 29 29.57 -25.70 5.50
N PHE A 30 30.61 -24.85 5.54
CA PHE A 30 30.50 -23.42 5.20
C PHE A 30 30.36 -23.28 3.67
N LEU A 31 29.12 -23.22 3.18
CA LEU A 31 28.82 -22.76 1.83
C LEU A 31 28.41 -21.29 1.92
N CYS A 32 29.32 -20.43 1.48
CA CYS A 32 29.05 -19.02 1.20
C CYS A 32 27.82 -18.96 0.29
N SER A 33 26.70 -18.42 0.78
CA SER A 33 25.49 -18.32 -0.02
C SER A 33 25.74 -17.28 -1.11
N PRO A 34 25.66 -17.62 -2.41
CA PRO A 34 25.59 -16.62 -3.45
C PRO A 34 24.33 -15.78 -3.22
N ALA A 35 24.52 -14.50 -2.91
CA ALA A 35 23.45 -13.53 -3.03
C ALA A 35 23.13 -13.40 -4.52
N TYR A 36 22.23 -14.26 -5.01
CA TYR A 36 21.60 -14.08 -6.30
C TYR A 36 20.77 -12.80 -6.21
N ALA A 37 21.34 -11.70 -6.69
CA ALA A 37 20.58 -10.55 -7.14
C ALA A 37 19.82 -11.02 -8.38
N ASP A 38 18.69 -11.68 -8.14
CA ASP A 38 17.66 -11.85 -9.15
C ASP A 38 17.36 -10.44 -9.66
N GLU A 39 17.73 -10.20 -10.92
CA GLU A 39 17.36 -9.03 -11.69
C GLU A 39 15.84 -9.00 -11.78
N ALA A 40 15.25 -8.43 -10.73
CA ALA A 40 13.84 -8.28 -10.54
C ALA A 40 13.34 -7.24 -11.55
N LEU A 41 13.07 -7.70 -12.78
CA LEU A 41 12.10 -7.13 -13.71
C LEU A 41 10.67 -7.25 -13.16
N THR A 42 10.49 -7.11 -11.85
CA THR A 42 9.19 -6.96 -11.21
C THR A 42 9.01 -5.51 -10.84
N VAL A 43 7.83 -5.01 -11.14
CA VAL A 43 7.34 -3.62 -11.02
C VAL A 43 7.19 -3.21 -9.53
N SER A 44 8.10 -3.68 -8.67
CA SER A 44 8.14 -3.49 -7.22
C SER A 44 9.41 -2.75 -6.80
N ASN A 45 9.58 -1.54 -7.34
CA ASN A 45 10.63 -0.61 -6.93
C ASN A 45 10.56 -0.36 -5.38
N PRO A 46 11.70 -0.34 -4.66
CA PRO A 46 11.78 0.14 -3.27
C PRO A 46 10.93 1.37 -2.98
N THR A 47 10.87 2.33 -3.90
CA THR A 47 10.04 3.55 -3.80
C THR A 47 8.54 3.24 -3.74
N ILE A 48 8.04 2.35 -4.62
CA ILE A 48 6.63 1.93 -4.62
C ILE A 48 6.28 1.25 -3.29
N ARG A 49 7.18 0.41 -2.76
CA ARG A 49 6.99 -0.26 -1.47
C ARG A 49 6.94 0.76 -0.32
N ALA A 50 7.82 1.74 -0.32
CA ALA A 50 7.83 2.82 0.69
C ALA A 50 6.55 3.64 0.65
N LEU A 51 6.08 4.04 -0.53
CA LEU A 51 4.82 4.77 -0.72
C LEU A 51 3.62 3.96 -0.19
N LYS A 52 3.52 2.68 -0.56
CA LYS A 52 2.45 1.81 -0.06
C LYS A 52 2.46 1.72 1.47
N LYS A 53 3.63 1.62 2.10
CA LYS A 53 3.76 1.60 3.57
C LYS A 53 3.31 2.93 4.20
N GLN A 54 3.69 4.07 3.62
CA GLN A 54 3.26 5.39 4.09
C GLN A 54 1.75 5.56 3.98
N MET A 55 1.17 5.20 2.84
CA MET A 55 -0.28 5.24 2.62
C MET A 55 -1.02 4.31 3.59
N LYS A 56 -0.51 3.11 3.85
CA LYS A 56 -1.08 2.17 4.84
C LYS A 56 -1.14 2.77 6.23
N ASN A 57 -0.04 3.36 6.70
CA ASN A 57 0.04 3.97 8.02
C ASN A 57 -0.91 5.18 8.13
N ARG A 58 -1.02 5.98 7.06
CA ARG A 58 -1.95 7.12 7.00
C ARG A 58 -3.41 6.67 7.00
N TYR A 59 -3.72 5.58 6.31
CA TYR A 59 -5.09 5.08 6.19
C TYR A 59 -5.74 4.80 7.55
N LEU A 60 -4.97 4.39 8.56
CA LEU A 60 -5.45 4.23 9.94
C LEU A 60 -6.11 5.49 10.50
N HIS A 61 -5.59 6.66 10.14
CA HIS A 61 -6.10 7.97 10.56
C HIS A 61 -7.21 8.48 9.64
N MET A 62 -7.25 8.04 8.39
CA MET A 62 -8.30 8.42 7.43
C MET A 62 -9.58 7.59 7.62
N LYS A 63 -9.45 6.34 8.07
CA LYS A 63 -10.57 5.39 8.22
C LYS A 63 -11.76 5.97 9.01
N PRO A 64 -11.59 6.65 10.17
CA PRO A 64 -12.71 7.26 10.88
C PRO A 64 -13.46 8.31 10.04
N PHE A 65 -12.75 9.10 9.22
CA PHE A 65 -13.35 10.11 8.36
C PHE A 65 -14.10 9.50 7.15
N TYR A 66 -13.65 8.34 6.64
CA TYR A 66 -14.43 7.57 5.66
C TYR A 66 -15.72 7.01 6.28
N LEU A 67 -15.64 6.42 7.48
CA LEU A 67 -16.81 5.87 8.18
C LEU A 67 -17.85 6.93 8.51
N GLN A 68 -17.42 8.14 8.84
CA GLN A 68 -18.29 9.29 9.10
C GLN A 68 -18.77 9.99 7.81
N GLY A 69 -18.32 9.52 6.63
CA GLY A 69 -18.72 10.06 5.34
C GLY A 69 -18.07 11.40 4.96
N TYR A 70 -17.05 11.87 5.69
CA TYR A 70 -16.31 13.10 5.39
C TYR A 70 -15.34 12.96 4.21
N LEU A 71 -14.92 11.72 3.92
CA LEU A 71 -14.05 11.38 2.80
C LEU A 71 -14.75 10.42 1.84
N LYS A 72 -14.42 10.57 0.55
CA LYS A 72 -14.80 9.61 -0.49
C LYS A 72 -13.66 9.40 -1.48
N GLU A 73 -13.71 8.26 -2.15
CA GLU A 73 -12.83 7.95 -3.28
C GLU A 73 -13.41 8.53 -4.57
N GLY A 74 -12.62 9.35 -5.25
CA GLY A 74 -12.90 9.87 -6.58
C GLY A 74 -12.78 8.79 -7.65
N ASP A 75 -13.45 9.02 -8.77
CA ASP A 75 -13.38 8.23 -10.00
C ASP A 75 -12.04 8.37 -10.75
N ASP A 76 -11.24 9.35 -10.34
CA ASP A 76 -9.88 9.64 -10.81
C ASP A 76 -8.79 8.95 -9.97
N GLY A 77 -9.18 8.23 -8.91
CA GLY A 77 -8.26 7.53 -8.02
C GLY A 77 -7.68 8.42 -6.93
N TYR A 78 -8.23 9.61 -6.69
CA TYR A 78 -7.84 10.50 -5.60
C TYR A 78 -8.91 10.62 -4.53
N VAL A 79 -8.52 10.99 -3.32
CA VAL A 79 -9.42 11.22 -2.20
C VAL A 79 -10.02 12.61 -2.29
N ARG A 80 -11.33 12.72 -2.05
CA ARG A 80 -12.07 13.99 -2.02
C ARG A 80 -12.81 14.15 -0.70
N GLU A 81 -12.84 15.37 -0.21
CA GLU A 81 -13.73 15.77 0.89
C GLU A 81 -15.17 15.87 0.37
N THR A 82 -16.15 15.43 1.16
CA THR A 82 -17.58 15.52 0.81
C THR A 82 -18.19 16.82 1.33
N LYS A 83 -18.42 16.91 2.64
CA LYS A 83 -18.92 18.07 3.37
C LYS A 83 -18.41 18.00 4.80
N SER A 84 -17.53 18.92 5.20
CA SER A 84 -16.99 19.03 6.56
C SER A 84 -17.85 19.88 7.50
N LYS A 85 -19.16 20.01 7.19
CA LYS A 85 -20.13 20.67 8.08
C LYS A 85 -20.28 19.81 9.34
N GLY A 86 -20.11 20.42 10.51
CA GLY A 86 -20.10 19.71 11.80
C GLY A 86 -18.71 19.38 12.38
N LEU A 87 -17.63 19.43 11.58
CA LEU A 87 -16.26 19.26 12.11
C LEU A 87 -15.77 20.54 12.78
N GLY A 88 -15.14 20.38 13.95
CA GLY A 88 -14.41 21.46 14.61
C GLY A 88 -13.19 21.91 13.80
N LEU A 89 -12.68 23.13 14.08
CA LEU A 89 -11.57 23.72 13.32
C LEU A 89 -10.34 22.82 13.24
N LYS A 90 -9.97 22.19 14.37
CA LYS A 90 -8.85 21.24 14.42
C LYS A 90 -9.06 20.04 13.51
N GLN A 91 -10.23 19.39 13.59
CA GLN A 91 -10.55 18.22 12.76
C GLN A 91 -10.55 18.55 11.27
N ARG A 92 -11.03 19.74 10.88
CA ARG A 92 -10.97 20.20 9.49
C ARG A 92 -9.54 20.36 9.00
N ARG A 93 -8.64 20.91 9.82
CA ARG A 93 -7.22 21.03 9.49
C ARG A 93 -6.58 19.66 9.34
N ASP A 94 -6.85 18.76 10.28
CA ASP A 94 -6.33 17.38 10.27
C ASP A 94 -6.81 16.64 9.01
N LEU A 95 -8.11 16.75 8.67
CA LEU A 95 -8.70 16.18 7.47
C LEU A 95 -7.99 16.66 6.19
N LYS A 96 -7.85 17.98 6.02
CA LYS A 96 -7.19 18.58 4.86
C LYS A 96 -5.74 18.11 4.70
N ASN A 97 -5.00 18.04 5.81
CA ASN A 97 -3.62 17.56 5.81
C ASN A 97 -3.55 16.09 5.37
N LEU A 98 -4.45 15.24 5.88
CA LEU A 98 -4.52 13.83 5.50
C LEU A 98 -4.84 13.65 4.01
N VAL A 99 -5.83 14.38 3.50
CA VAL A 99 -6.22 14.33 2.08
C VAL A 99 -5.08 14.80 1.18
N SER A 100 -4.44 15.92 1.52
CA SER A 100 -3.30 16.44 0.76
C SER A 100 -2.14 15.46 0.73
N ALA A 101 -1.79 14.86 1.87
CA ALA A 101 -0.69 13.90 1.96
C ALA A 101 -1.00 12.61 1.19
N GLU A 102 -2.22 12.10 1.30
CA GLU A 102 -2.65 10.90 0.57
C GLU A 102 -2.63 11.12 -0.95
N ASN A 103 -3.18 12.24 -1.43
CA ASN A 103 -3.21 12.53 -2.85
C ASN A 103 -1.81 12.80 -3.43
N LYS A 104 -0.89 13.36 -2.64
CA LYS A 104 0.52 13.50 -3.01
C LYS A 104 1.16 12.14 -3.24
N ASP A 105 1.01 11.22 -2.29
CA ASP A 105 1.58 9.87 -2.40
C ASP A 105 0.96 9.07 -3.54
N ARG A 106 -0.36 9.19 -3.76
CA ARG A 106 -1.04 8.53 -4.90
C ARG A 106 -0.53 9.05 -6.24
N LYS A 107 -0.32 10.36 -6.37
CA LYS A 107 0.26 10.94 -7.59
C LYS A 107 1.66 10.37 -7.84
N GLN A 108 2.50 10.33 -6.80
CA GLN A 108 3.84 9.75 -6.91
C GLN A 108 3.78 8.26 -7.24
N LEU A 109 2.87 7.50 -6.61
CA LEU A 109 2.66 6.10 -6.90
C LEU A 109 2.29 5.87 -8.37
N TYR A 110 1.37 6.65 -8.92
CA TYR A 110 0.97 6.52 -10.33
C TYR A 110 2.10 6.89 -11.29
N GLN A 111 2.92 7.88 -10.94
CA GLN A 111 4.11 8.26 -11.71
C GLN A 111 5.17 7.14 -11.70
N GLU A 112 5.46 6.54 -10.55
CA GLU A 112 6.43 5.46 -10.44
C GLU A 112 5.95 4.20 -11.17
N ILE A 113 4.64 3.90 -11.12
CA ILE A 113 4.07 2.80 -11.89
C ILE A 113 4.17 3.09 -13.39
N ALA A 114 3.87 4.31 -13.84
CA ALA A 114 4.02 4.68 -15.24
C ALA A 114 5.47 4.50 -15.71
N ARG A 115 6.44 4.99 -14.93
CA ARG A 115 7.87 4.85 -15.22
C ARG A 115 8.30 3.38 -15.26
N ALA A 116 7.90 2.59 -14.27
CA ALA A 116 8.27 1.17 -14.17
C ALA A 116 7.68 0.33 -15.31
N LEU A 117 6.49 0.68 -15.79
CA LEU A 117 5.81 0.01 -16.91
C LEU A 117 6.11 0.65 -18.28
N LYS A 118 6.99 1.65 -18.35
CA LYS A 118 7.29 2.44 -19.56
C LYS A 118 6.03 3.00 -20.24
N ILE A 119 5.04 3.40 -19.43
CA ILE A 119 3.81 4.04 -19.87
C ILE A 119 4.06 5.54 -20.00
N ASP A 120 3.56 6.13 -21.09
CA ASP A 120 3.66 7.56 -21.33
C ASP A 120 3.06 8.39 -20.16
N PRO A 121 3.74 9.44 -19.66
CA PRO A 121 3.24 10.28 -18.56
C PRO A 121 1.84 10.88 -18.80
N SER A 122 1.43 11.11 -20.05
CA SER A 122 0.06 11.56 -20.39
C SER A 122 -1.03 10.57 -19.95
N GLN A 123 -0.68 9.29 -19.81
CA GLN A 123 -1.60 8.22 -19.40
C GLN A 123 -1.70 8.05 -17.88
N ILE A 124 -0.99 8.86 -17.07
CA ILE A 124 -1.08 8.79 -15.60
C ILE A 124 -2.53 8.96 -15.12
N GLY A 125 -3.32 9.81 -15.78
CA GLY A 125 -4.75 9.95 -15.46
C GLY A 125 -5.54 8.65 -15.66
N ARG A 126 -5.19 7.85 -16.69
CA ARG A 126 -5.79 6.53 -16.91
C ARG A 126 -5.39 5.52 -15.84
N ILE A 127 -4.14 5.57 -15.37
CA ILE A 127 -3.69 4.77 -14.23
C ILE A 127 -4.52 5.11 -12.99
N GLY A 128 -4.70 6.40 -12.69
CA GLY A 128 -5.56 6.86 -11.59
C GLY A 128 -6.98 6.27 -11.66
N LYS A 129 -7.63 6.29 -12.83
CA LYS A 129 -8.95 5.69 -13.04
C LYS A 129 -9.00 4.18 -12.82
N ILE A 130 -7.95 3.44 -13.17
CA ILE A 130 -7.85 2.00 -12.89
C ILE A 130 -7.80 1.78 -11.38
N PHE A 131 -6.96 2.56 -10.69
CA PHE A 131 -6.83 2.52 -9.24
C PHE A 131 -8.11 2.97 -8.51
N ALA A 132 -8.88 3.92 -9.07
CA ALA A 132 -10.16 4.37 -8.52
C ALA A 132 -11.09 3.20 -8.23
N LYS A 133 -11.21 2.26 -9.18
CA LYS A 133 -12.03 1.05 -9.03
C LYS A 133 -11.58 0.22 -7.83
N GLU A 134 -10.28 0.07 -7.64
CA GLU A 134 -9.70 -0.65 -6.51
C GLU A 134 -9.89 0.08 -5.18
N TRP A 135 -9.74 1.40 -5.16
CA TRP A 135 -9.97 2.21 -3.97
C TRP A 135 -11.43 2.26 -3.53
N GLN A 136 -12.36 2.23 -4.47
CA GLN A 136 -13.79 2.25 -4.18
C GLN A 136 -14.31 0.91 -3.65
N ARG A 137 -13.51 -0.17 -3.71
CA ARG A 137 -13.90 -1.45 -3.14
C ARG A 137 -14.10 -1.29 -1.63
N PRO A 138 -15.24 -1.72 -1.09
CA PRO A 138 -15.47 -1.68 0.34
C PRO A 138 -14.41 -2.54 1.03
N VAL A 139 -13.74 -1.94 2.01
CA VAL A 139 -12.84 -2.64 2.91
C VAL A 139 -13.73 -3.46 3.84
N ARG A 140 -13.83 -4.76 3.58
CA ARG A 140 -14.60 -5.72 4.39
C ARG A 140 -13.90 -5.97 5.72
#